data_AF-A0A4Y7RPZ2-F1
#
_entry.id   AF-A0A4Y7RPZ2-F1
#
_cell.length_a   1.000
_cell.length_b   1.000
_cell.length_c   1.000
_cell.angle_alpha   90.00
_cell.angle_beta   90.00
_cell.angle_gamma   90.00
#
_symmetry.space_group_name_H-M   'P 1'
#
loop_
_entity.id
_entity.type
_entity.pdbx_description
1 polymer ?
#
loop_
_entity_poly.entity_id
_entity_poly.type
_entity_poly.pdbx_seq_one_letter_code
_entity_poly.pdbx_strand_id
1 'polypeptide(L)'
;MLNYDNLVQQMLEAVPEIKPHYEKELEWWDEILPHIVFGDVINPYIISLLKNSQDLDILQRAFQFFEIMANCPDERVAEVLGVTVLERLGDEPEVLKKAMKFMGNKTKEISDDIEKGWGRK
;
A
#
# COMPACT_ATOMS: atom_id res chain seq x y z
N MET A 1 -9.11 -16.06 3.90
CA MET A 1 -7.66 -15.87 4.08
C MET A 1 -7.20 -14.95 2.97
N LEU A 2 -6.35 -13.96 3.26
CA LEU A 2 -5.82 -13.04 2.23
C LEU A 2 -5.02 -13.82 1.18
N ASN A 3 -5.24 -13.53 -0.10
CA ASN A 3 -4.48 -14.01 -1.24
C ASN A 3 -4.57 -12.99 -2.38
N TYR A 4 -3.86 -13.24 -3.48
CA TYR A 4 -3.82 -12.30 -4.61
C TYR A 4 -5.21 -11.97 -5.17
N ASP A 5 -6.07 -12.98 -5.35
CA ASP A 5 -7.36 -12.84 -6.02
C ASP A 5 -8.36 -11.99 -5.22
N ASN A 6 -8.23 -11.96 -3.89
CA ASN A 6 -9.11 -11.15 -3.02
C ASN A 6 -8.43 -9.90 -2.45
N LEU A 7 -7.17 -9.64 -2.79
CA LEU A 7 -6.34 -8.59 -2.19
C LEU A 7 -6.98 -7.20 -2.27
N VAL A 8 -7.48 -6.83 -3.45
CA VAL A 8 -8.12 -5.52 -3.68
C VAL A 8 -9.38 -5.39 -2.84
N GLN A 9 -10.26 -6.40 -2.86
CA GLN A 9 -11.51 -6.36 -2.10
C GLN A 9 -11.23 -6.21 -0.60
N GLN A 10 -10.27 -6.98 -0.07
CA GLN A 10 -9.90 -6.95 1.34
C GLN A 10 -9.32 -5.58 1.74
N MET A 11 -8.54 -4.93 0.86
CA MET A 11 -8.05 -3.57 1.11
C MET A 11 -9.19 -2.56 1.16
N LEU A 12 -10.16 -2.65 0.25
CA LEU A 12 -11.34 -1.77 0.23
C LEU A 12 -12.28 -2.03 1.41
N GLU A 13 -12.29 -3.24 1.98
CA GLU A 13 -13.01 -3.54 3.22
C GLU A 13 -12.29 -2.96 4.44
N ALA A 14 -10.96 -2.99 4.48
CA ALA A 14 -10.16 -2.38 5.55
C ALA A 14 -10.21 -0.84 5.51
N VAL A 15 -10.26 -0.25 4.32
CA VAL A 15 -10.27 1.20 4.09
C VAL A 15 -11.37 1.57 3.09
N PRO A 16 -12.65 1.54 3.51
CA PRO A 16 -13.80 1.85 2.65
C PRO A 16 -13.78 3.26 2.04
N GLU A 17 -13.04 4.19 2.63
CA GLU A 17 -12.86 5.55 2.12
C GLU A 17 -12.16 5.60 0.75
N ILE A 18 -11.45 4.53 0.37
CA ILE A 18 -10.83 4.40 -0.95
C ILE A 18 -11.85 4.04 -2.03
N LYS A 19 -13.00 3.43 -1.67
CA LYS A 19 -13.97 2.91 -2.65
C LYS A 19 -14.44 3.94 -3.68
N PRO A 20 -14.77 5.20 -3.33
CA PRO A 20 -15.17 6.18 -4.34
C PRO A 20 -14.07 6.49 -5.36
N HIS A 21 -12.80 6.45 -4.94
CA HIS A 21 -11.66 6.63 -5.85
C HIS A 21 -11.49 5.43 -6.77
N TYR A 22 -11.65 4.22 -6.23
CA TYR A 22 -11.61 2.99 -7.01
C TYR A 22 -12.73 2.90 -8.04
N GLU A 23 -13.98 3.15 -7.64
CA GLU A 23 -15.16 3.07 -8.50
C GLU A 23 -15.09 4.06 -9.68
N LYS A 24 -14.46 5.22 -9.48
CA LYS A 24 -14.25 6.19 -10.56
C LYS A 24 -13.32 5.67 -11.65
N GLU A 25 -12.28 4.93 -11.29
CA GLU A 25 -11.31 4.40 -12.25
C GLU A 25 -11.84 3.15 -12.98
N LEU A 26 -12.79 2.41 -12.37
CA LEU A 26 -13.41 1.22 -12.98
C LEU A 26 -14.06 1.49 -14.33
N GLU A 27 -14.52 2.70 -14.59
CA GLU A 27 -15.14 3.08 -15.87
C GLU A 27 -14.14 3.03 -17.05
N TRP A 28 -12.84 3.05 -16.75
CA TRP A 28 -11.75 3.21 -17.73
C TRP A 28 -10.87 1.98 -17.86
N TRP A 29 -11.08 0.94 -17.05
CA TRP A 29 -10.22 -0.24 -17.00
C TRP A 29 -10.89 -1.48 -17.58
N ASP A 30 -10.19 -2.11 -18.54
CA ASP A 30 -10.60 -3.39 -19.13
C ASP A 30 -10.24 -4.59 -18.22
N GLU A 31 -9.21 -4.45 -17.38
CA GLU A 31 -8.76 -5.48 -16.44
C GLU A 31 -8.37 -4.87 -15.09
N ILE A 32 -8.76 -5.54 -14.00
CA ILE A 32 -8.52 -5.10 -12.62
C ILE A 32 -7.44 -5.99 -12.01
N LEU A 33 -6.18 -5.58 -12.16
CA LEU A 33 -5.04 -6.24 -11.51
C LEU A 33 -4.69 -5.54 -10.19
N PRO A 34 -4.33 -6.28 -9.12
CA PRO A 34 -3.89 -5.67 -7.87
C PRO A 34 -2.79 -4.63 -8.03
N HIS A 35 -1.81 -4.83 -8.89
CA HIS A 35 -0.77 -3.82 -9.14
C HIS A 35 -1.33 -2.50 -9.69
N ILE A 36 -2.32 -2.56 -10.58
CA ILE A 36 -2.99 -1.38 -11.14
C ILE A 36 -3.76 -0.66 -10.04
N VAL A 37 -4.57 -1.37 -9.27
CA VAL A 37 -5.38 -0.76 -8.20
C VAL A 37 -4.50 -0.17 -7.11
N PHE A 38 -3.44 -0.87 -6.69
CA PHE A 38 -2.53 -0.35 -5.68
C PHE A 38 -1.70 0.82 -6.20
N GLY A 39 -1.26 0.77 -7.46
CA GLY A 39 -0.46 1.81 -8.10
C GLY A 39 -1.23 3.10 -8.35
N ASP A 40 -2.43 3.00 -8.92
CA ASP A 40 -3.17 4.15 -9.46
C ASP A 40 -4.22 4.71 -8.49
N VAL A 41 -4.67 3.93 -7.51
CA VAL A 41 -5.71 4.35 -6.57
C VAL A 41 -5.18 4.40 -5.14
N ILE A 42 -4.71 3.28 -4.60
CA ILE A 42 -4.36 3.19 -3.17
C ILE A 42 -3.14 4.04 -2.86
N ASN A 43 -2.07 3.93 -3.64
CA ASN A 43 -0.84 4.69 -3.40
C ASN A 43 -1.06 6.21 -3.45
N PRO A 44 -1.68 6.80 -4.49
CA PRO A 44 -1.96 8.24 -4.52
C PRO A 44 -2.79 8.69 -3.33
N TYR A 45 -3.80 7.91 -2.95
CA TYR A 45 -4.64 8.21 -1.79
C TYR A 45 -3.83 8.23 -0.49
N ILE A 46 -3.08 7.17 -0.19
CA ILE A 46 -2.27 7.08 1.04
C ILE A 46 -1.17 8.15 1.07
N ILE A 47 -0.50 8.41 -0.05
CA ILE A 47 0.54 9.45 -0.15
C ILE A 47 -0.05 10.84 0.11
N SER A 48 -1.27 11.12 -0.40
CA SER A 48 -1.94 12.39 -0.15
C SER A 48 -2.21 12.61 1.35
N LEU A 49 -2.68 11.58 2.05
CA LEU A 49 -2.93 11.62 3.50
C LEU A 49 -1.63 11.83 4.29
N LEU A 50 -0.55 11.13 3.91
CA LEU A 50 0.78 11.31 4.52
C LEU A 50 1.28 12.75 4.32
N LYS A 51 1.21 13.28 3.10
CA LYS A 51 1.67 14.64 2.78
C LYS A 51 0.92 15.68 3.59
N ASN A 52 -0.40 15.57 3.68
CA ASN A 52 -1.24 16.52 4.39
C ASN A 52 -1.35 16.26 5.90
N SER A 53 -0.82 15.12 6.39
CA SER A 53 -0.95 14.69 7.79
C SER A 53 -2.40 14.65 8.26
N GLN A 54 -3.26 14.13 7.40
CA GLN A 54 -4.70 13.99 7.59
C GLN A 54 -5.08 12.54 7.91
N ASP A 55 -6.23 12.40 8.57
CA ASP A 55 -6.92 11.13 8.79
C ASP A 55 -6.02 9.98 9.28
N LEU A 56 -5.39 10.20 10.44
CA LEU A 56 -4.48 9.25 11.08
C LEU A 56 -5.11 7.87 11.28
N ASP A 57 -6.43 7.78 11.49
CA ASP A 57 -7.17 6.51 11.58
C ASP A 57 -7.11 5.71 10.27
N ILE A 58 -7.30 6.39 9.13
CA ILE A 58 -7.24 5.78 7.79
C ILE A 58 -5.82 5.26 7.53
N LEU A 59 -4.80 6.07 7.85
CA LEU A 59 -3.41 5.66 7.75
C LEU A 59 -3.12 4.44 8.65
N GLN A 60 -3.61 4.44 9.89
CA GLN A 60 -3.42 3.31 10.81
C GLN A 60 -4.01 2.01 10.24
N ARG A 61 -5.24 2.05 9.70
CA ARG A 61 -5.89 0.90 9.08
C ARG A 61 -5.19 0.43 7.81
N ALA A 62 -4.76 1.35 6.95
CA ALA A 62 -4.04 1.02 5.73
C ALA A 62 -2.70 0.32 6.03
N PHE A 63 -1.91 0.86 6.95
CA PHE A 63 -0.62 0.26 7.31
C PHE A 63 -0.78 -1.02 8.13
N GLN A 64 -1.85 -1.18 8.91
CA GLN A 64 -2.21 -2.46 9.50
C GLN A 64 -2.50 -3.50 8.42
N PHE A 65 -3.20 -3.12 7.34
CA PHE A 65 -3.43 -4.00 6.21
C PHE A 65 -2.13 -4.35 5.47
N PHE A 66 -1.22 -3.39 5.30
CA PHE A 66 0.11 -3.65 4.73
C PHE A 66 0.93 -4.62 5.58
N GLU A 67 0.81 -4.57 6.91
CA GLU A 67 1.43 -5.57 7.79
C GLU A 67 0.82 -6.97 7.62
N ILE A 68 -0.48 -7.06 7.35
CA ILE A 68 -1.11 -8.34 7.00
C ILE A 68 -0.57 -8.85 5.65
N MET A 69 -0.41 -7.98 4.65
CA MET A 69 0.21 -8.33 3.36
C MET A 69 1.65 -8.84 3.56
N ALA A 70 2.42 -8.17 4.42
CA ALA A 70 3.83 -8.51 4.72
C ALA A 70 4.00 -9.90 5.35
N ASN A 71 2.97 -10.38 6.06
CA ASN A 71 2.93 -11.68 6.71
C ASN A 71 2.13 -12.73 5.91
N CYS A 72 1.65 -12.38 4.71
CA CYS A 72 0.87 -13.28 3.88
C CYS A 72 1.78 -14.35 3.24
N PRO A 73 1.39 -15.65 3.27
CA PRO A 73 2.17 -16.70 2.61
C PRO A 73 2.04 -16.71 1.08
N ASP A 74 1.09 -15.96 0.52
CA ASP A 74 0.96 -15.80 -0.93
C ASP A 74 2.02 -14.81 -1.42
N GLU A 75 3.03 -15.33 -2.12
CA GLU A 75 4.17 -14.54 -2.62
C GLU A 75 3.73 -13.39 -3.54
N ARG A 76 2.62 -13.53 -4.27
CA ARG A 76 2.11 -12.47 -5.14
C ARG A 76 1.53 -11.29 -4.34
N VAL A 77 1.03 -11.55 -3.13
CA VAL A 77 0.60 -10.47 -2.21
C VAL A 77 1.81 -9.71 -1.68
N ALA A 78 2.86 -10.44 -1.30
CA ALA A 78 4.13 -9.85 -0.86
C ALA A 78 4.80 -9.06 -1.99
N GLU A 79 4.72 -9.54 -3.23
CA GLU A 79 5.19 -8.82 -4.42
C GLU A 79 4.47 -7.48 -4.59
N VAL A 80 3.13 -7.45 -4.58
CA VAL A 80 2.35 -6.19 -4.65
C VAL A 80 2.75 -5.22 -3.53
N LEU A 81 2.91 -5.71 -2.29
CA LEU A 81 3.37 -4.87 -1.19
C LEU A 81 4.75 -4.27 -1.48
N GLY A 82 5.73 -5.11 -1.85
CA GLY A 82 7.10 -4.66 -2.07
C GLY A 82 7.21 -3.71 -3.26
N VAL A 83 6.89 -4.21 -4.46
CA VAL A 83 7.22 -3.54 -5.73
C VAL A 83 6.24 -2.42 -6.07
N THR A 84 5.02 -2.45 -5.54
CA THR A 84 4.02 -1.41 -5.84
C THR A 84 3.87 -0.44 -4.69
N VAL A 85 3.77 -0.90 -3.46
CA VAL A 85 3.50 0.00 -2.32
C VAL A 85 4.79 0.57 -1.74
N LEU A 86 5.70 -0.28 -1.28
CA LEU A 86 6.85 0.14 -0.50
C LEU A 86 7.89 0.89 -1.35
N GLU A 87 8.17 0.42 -2.57
CA GLU A 87 9.03 1.16 -3.50
C GLU A 87 8.51 2.57 -3.75
N ARG A 88 7.20 2.70 -4.01
CA ARG A 88 6.55 3.99 -4.28
C ARG A 88 6.58 4.93 -3.08
N LEU A 89 6.44 4.42 -1.86
CA LEU A 89 6.58 5.22 -0.64
C LEU A 89 8.01 5.74 -0.47
N GLY A 90 9.01 4.96 -0.89
CA GLY A 90 10.43 5.32 -0.84
C GLY A 90 10.87 6.33 -1.90
N ASP A 91 10.10 6.57 -2.96
CA ASP A 91 10.43 7.55 -4.00
C ASP A 91 10.59 8.98 -3.47
N GLU A 92 9.90 9.30 -2.38
CA GLU A 92 9.97 10.59 -1.71
C GLU A 92 10.42 10.40 -0.25
N PRO A 93 11.64 10.78 0.14
CA PRO A 93 12.17 10.53 1.49
C PRO A 93 11.29 11.06 2.63
N GLU A 94 10.65 12.21 2.44
CA GLU A 94 9.73 12.78 3.44
C GLU A 94 8.42 11.99 3.56
N VAL A 95 7.94 11.38 2.47
CA VAL A 95 6.78 10.48 2.50
C VAL A 95 7.15 9.20 3.24
N LEU A 96 8.28 8.57 2.90
CA LEU A 96 8.77 7.37 3.58
C LEU A 96 8.92 7.61 5.08
N LYS A 97 9.57 8.71 5.48
CA LYS A 97 9.76 9.06 6.89
C LYS A 97 8.44 9.17 7.67
N LYS A 98 7.37 9.66 7.03
CA LYS A 98 6.03 9.69 7.64
C LYS A 98 5.40 8.31 7.67
N ALA A 99 5.50 7.55 6.58
CA ALA A 99 4.98 6.19 6.45
C ALA A 99 5.57 5.23 7.53
N MET A 100 6.88 5.32 7.79
CA MET A 100 7.58 4.48 8.77
C MET A 100 7.01 4.57 10.19
N LYS A 101 6.24 5.61 10.52
CA LYS A 101 5.58 5.77 11.83
C LYS A 101 4.38 4.81 12.01
N PHE A 102 3.82 4.33 10.90
CA PHE A 102 2.64 3.47 10.90
C PHE A 102 2.97 2.00 10.57
N MET A 103 4.15 1.75 9.98
CA MET A 103 4.57 0.40 9.61
C MET A 103 4.68 -0.53 10.82
N GLY A 104 4.15 -1.74 10.68
CA GLY A 104 4.44 -2.84 11.58
C GLY A 104 5.86 -3.39 11.37
N ASN A 105 6.22 -4.40 12.16
CA ASN A 105 7.59 -4.94 12.18
C ASN A 105 8.00 -5.51 10.83
N LYS A 106 7.14 -6.35 10.21
CA LYS A 106 7.49 -7.04 8.97
C LYS A 106 7.49 -6.10 7.78
N THR A 107 6.52 -5.18 7.71
CA THR A 107 6.48 -4.14 6.67
C THR A 107 7.73 -3.28 6.71
N LYS A 108 8.18 -2.90 7.92
CA LYS A 108 9.39 -2.09 8.10
C LYS A 108 10.66 -2.84 7.71
N GLU A 109 10.76 -4.13 8.02
CA GLU A 109 11.87 -4.99 7.58
C GLU A 109 11.97 -5.02 6.04
N ILE A 110 10.85 -5.31 5.36
CA ILE A 110 10.79 -5.35 3.89
C ILE A 110 11.13 -3.98 3.30
N SER A 111 10.58 -2.90 3.85
CA SER A 111 10.88 -1.54 3.40
C SER A 111 12.37 -1.24 3.54
N ASP A 112 12.98 -1.56 4.68
CA ASP A 112 14.41 -1.33 4.91
C ASP A 112 15.29 -2.10 3.91
N ASP A 113 14.91 -3.32 3.53
CA ASP A 113 15.66 -4.12 2.57
C ASP A 113 15.49 -3.62 1.13
N ILE A 114 14.30 -3.15 0.76
CA ILE A 114 14.05 -2.43 -0.49
C ILE A 114 14.95 -1.18 -0.56
N GLU A 115 14.94 -0.33 0.47
CA GLU A 115 15.74 0.89 0.46
C GLU A 115 17.25 0.64 0.34
N LYS A 116 17.77 -0.42 0.97
CA LYS A 116 19.16 -0.85 0.78
C LYS A 116 19.41 -1.35 -0.64
N GLY A 117 18.48 -2.13 -1.20
CA GLY A 117 18.57 -2.66 -2.57
C GLY A 117 18.63 -1.56 -3.62
N TRP A 118 17.90 -0.47 -3.41
CA TRP A 118 17.91 0.73 -4.25
C TRP A 118 19.07 1.71 -3.95
N GLY A 119 19.89 1.45 -2.93
CA GLY A 119 20.97 2.35 -2.52
C GLY A 119 20.50 3.68 -1.92
N ARG A 120 19.27 3.73 -1.39
CA ARG A 120 18.67 4.91 -0.74
C ARG A 120 18.96 4.95 0.78
N LYS A 121 19.54 3.89 1.34
CA LYS A 121 19.92 3.73 2.75
C LYS A 121 21.29 3.09 2.90
#